data_AF-A0A6V7LI30-F1
#
_entry.id   AF-A0A6V7LI30-F1
#
_cell.length_a   1.000
_cell.length_b   1.000
_cell.length_c   1.000
_cell.angle_alpha   90.00
_cell.angle_beta   90.00
_cell.angle_gamma   90.00
#
_symmetry.space_group_name_H-M   'P 1'
#
loop_
_entity.id
_entity.type
_entity.pdbx_description
1 polymer ?
#
loop_
_entity_poly.entity_id
_entity_poly.type
_entity_poly.pdbx_seq_one_letter_code
_entity_poly.pdbx_strand_id
1 'polypeptide(L)' 'FGDSQKLRLVRILRSTVMVRVGGGWVALDEFLLKNDPCR' A
#
# COMPACT_ATOMS: atom_id res chain seq x y z
N PHE A 1 4.39 5.80 3.63
CA PHE A 1 5.19 5.41 2.45
C PHE A 1 5.71 6.68 1.82
N GLY A 2 6.99 6.67 1.41
CA GLY A 2 7.76 7.90 1.16
C GLY A 2 7.94 8.72 2.44
N ASP A 3 8.10 10.03 2.29
CA ASP A 3 8.24 10.98 3.42
C ASP A 3 6.93 11.19 4.22
N SER A 4 5.83 10.55 3.81
CA SER A 4 4.59 10.58 4.56
C SER A 4 4.73 9.83 5.89
N GLN A 5 4.63 10.55 7.00
CA GLN A 5 4.57 9.99 8.37
C GLN A 5 3.25 9.28 8.71
N LYS A 6 2.39 9.02 7.72
CA LYS A 6 1.11 8.35 7.94
C LYS A 6 1.31 6.85 8.17
N LEU A 7 0.97 6.38 9.37
CA LEU A 7 0.85 4.96 9.68
C LEU A 7 -0.24 4.30 8.84
N ARG A 8 0.06 3.11 8.31
CA ARG A 8 -0.87 2.33 7.48
C ARG A 8 -0.82 0.87 7.89
N LEU A 9 -1.98 0.24 7.97
CA LEU A 9 -2.08 -1.20 8.22
C LEU A 9 -1.70 -1.96 6.95
N VAL A 10 -1.03 -3.09 7.14
CA VAL A 10 -0.63 -4.01 6.07
C VAL A 10 -1.08 -5.43 6.45
N ARG A 11 -1.54 -6.22 5.48
CA ARG A 11 -1.89 -7.63 5.66
C ARG A 11 -1.42 -8.48 4.50
N ILE A 12 -1.39 -9.79 4.68
CA ILE A 12 -1.17 -10.77 3.61
C ILE A 12 -2.47 -11.55 3.38
N LEU A 13 -2.89 -11.67 2.13
CA LEU A 13 -4.06 -12.46 1.72
C LEU A 13 -3.71 -13.26 0.48
N ARG A 14 -3.80 -14.60 0.55
CA ARG A 14 -3.49 -15.50 -0.58
C ARG A 14 -2.15 -15.17 -1.26
N SER A 15 -1.10 -14.97 -0.44
CA SER A 15 0.25 -14.59 -0.87
C SER A 15 0.38 -13.20 -1.51
N THR A 16 -0.68 -12.37 -1.49
CA THR A 16 -0.63 -10.97 -1.92
C THR A 16 -0.51 -10.04 -0.71
N VAL A 17 0.45 -9.11 -0.74
CA VAL A 17 0.59 -8.05 0.26
C VAL A 17 -0.39 -6.94 -0.05
N MET A 18 -1.17 -6.52 0.95
CA MET A 18 -2.22 -5.52 0.82
C MET A 18 -2.01 -4.36 1.79
N VAL A 19 -2.23 -3.14 1.34
CA VAL A 19 -2.11 -1.90 2.12
C VAL A 19 -3.51 -1.33 2.41
N ARG A 20 -3.76 -0.92 3.65
CA ARG A 20 -5.01 -0.22 4.02
C ARG A 20 -4.99 1.20 3.45
N VAL A 21 -5.96 1.49 2.60
CA VAL A 21 -6.15 2.82 1.99
C VAL A 21 -7.63 3.19 2.10
N GLY A 22 -7.92 4.27 2.85
CA GLY A 22 -9.29 4.64 3.17
C GLY A 22 -10.06 3.51 3.86
N GLY A 23 -11.21 3.12 3.30
CA GLY A 23 -12.06 2.02 3.78
C GLY A 23 -11.73 0.63 3.22
N GLY A 24 -10.79 0.53 2.28
CA GLY A 24 -10.49 -0.69 1.53
C GLY A 24 -9.06 -1.22 1.71
N TRP A 25 -8.75 -2.26 0.95
CA TRP A 25 -7.41 -2.85 0.85
C TRP A 25 -6.97 -2.81 -0.61
N VAL A 26 -5.76 -2.31 -0.86
CA VAL A 26 -5.17 -2.19 -2.20
C VAL A 26 -3.93 -3.07 -2.25
N ALA A 27 -3.67 -3.73 -3.39
CA ALA A 27 -2.46 -4.54 -3.54
C ALA A 27 -1.20 -3.65 -3.47
N LEU A 28 -0.11 -4.18 -2.91
CA LEU A 28 1.09 -3.39 -2.66
C LEU A 28 1.71 -2.84 -3.94
N ASP A 29 1.69 -3.62 -5.02
CA ASP A 29 2.14 -3.21 -6.35
C ASP A 29 1.34 -2.03 -6.90
N GLU A 30 0.01 -2.09 -6.87
CA GLU A 30 -0.87 -0.99 -7.29
C GLU A 30 -0.65 0.25 -6.40
N PHE A 31 -0.46 0.04 -5.09
CA PHE A 31 -0.18 1.14 -4.17
C PHE A 31 1.15 1.82 -4.51
N LEU A 32 2.21 1.06 -4.79
CA LEU A 32 3.54 1.59 -5.11
C LEU A 32 3.54 2.35 -6.44
N LEU A 33 2.89 1.83 -7.49
CA LEU A 33 2.74 2.53 -8.79
C LEU A 33 2.12 3.93 -8.65
N LYS A 34 1.28 4.16 -7.63
CA LYS A 34 0.61 5.44 -7.41
C LYS A 34 1.38 6.39 -6.49
N ASN A 35 2.30 5.88 -5.68
CA ASN A 35 2.88 6.63 -4.55
C ASN A 35 4.42 6.68 -4.55
N ASP A 36 5.08 5.85 -5.34
CA ASP A 36 6.53 5.83 -5.52
C ASP A 36 6.87 6.49 -6.86
N PRO A 37 7.48 7.70 -6.88
CA PRO A 37 7.80 8.42 -8.12
C PRO A 37 8.73 7.64 -9.07
N CYS A 38 9.41 6.61 -8.59
CA CYS A 38 10.31 5.78 -9.38
C CYS A 38 9.62 4.53 -9.98
N ARG A 39 8.29 4.45 -9.91
CA ARG A 39 7.48 3.34 -10.44
C ARG A 39 6.33 3.85 -11.30
#